data_AF-A0A965K206-F1
#
_entry.id   AF-A0A965K206-F1
#
_cell.length_a   1.000
_cell.length_b   1.000
_cell.length_c   1.000
_cell.angle_alpha   90.00
_cell.angle_beta   90.00
_cell.angle_gamma   90.00
#
_symmetry.space_group_name_H-M   'P 1'
#
loop_
_entity.id
_entity.type
_entity.pdbx_description
1 polymer ?
#
loop_
_entity_poly.entity_id
_entity_poly.type
_entity_poly.pdbx_seq_one_letter_code
_entity_poly.pdbx_strand_id
1 'polypeptide(L)'
;MDSSISTPSLDALRTIDFQNGFRGYNIEEVDSFLDKAAEELDALRDQYRQMQNQLRLAADRIKQLESTPRAEGTAAPVVQALVPTPEIAPTTAAATAAASQEVTSIIAMAQEFVSSAKREATEKASALTSQAQEQARRILDEAKSNALDEVTQLEGRKARLAEEVTTLARFIAAERNRLKSSLGEMSQWIDNSLAVRETSAPAAPAHVAPAPAAPAAPAPAPTTPSEPARITTIGEVTQFKLDND
;
A
#
# COMPACT_ATOMS: atom_id res chain seq x y z
N MET A 1 -26.49 7.60 10.14
CA MET A 1 -25.81 6.45 9.51
C MET A 1 -24.60 7.01 8.80
N ASP A 2 -23.45 7.04 9.48
CA ASP A 2 -22.13 6.82 8.87
C ASP A 2 -21.11 6.71 10.01
N SER A 3 -20.89 5.49 10.48
CA SER A 3 -19.91 5.19 11.54
C SER A 3 -18.83 4.24 11.05
N SER A 4 -18.75 4.05 9.73
CA SER A 4 -17.93 3.01 9.11
C SER A 4 -16.63 3.54 8.49
N ILE A 5 -16.46 4.86 8.39
CA ILE A 5 -15.35 5.47 7.64
C ILE A 5 -14.10 5.72 8.51
N SER A 6 -14.22 5.73 9.84
CA SER A 6 -13.11 6.12 10.74
C SER A 6 -12.63 5.00 11.68
N THR A 7 -13.23 3.81 11.63
CA THR A 7 -12.85 2.72 12.53
C THR A 7 -11.49 2.09 12.24
N PRO A 8 -11.03 1.85 10.99
CA PRO A 8 -9.79 1.07 10.79
C PRO A 8 -8.51 1.84 11.18
N SER A 9 -8.46 3.16 10.96
CA SER A 9 -7.28 3.99 11.23
C SER A 9 -7.11 4.35 12.72
N LEU A 10 -8.22 4.61 13.42
CA LEU A 10 -8.19 4.77 14.89
C LEU A 10 -7.86 3.45 15.59
N ASP A 11 -8.22 2.31 15.01
CA ASP A 11 -7.92 0.99 15.56
C ASP A 11 -6.43 0.64 15.38
N ALA A 12 -5.81 1.06 14.26
CA ALA A 12 -4.36 0.96 14.06
C ALA A 12 -3.58 1.80 15.08
N LEU A 13 -4.01 3.04 15.35
CA LEU A 13 -3.42 3.90 16.39
C LEU A 13 -3.61 3.34 17.81
N ARG A 14 -4.65 2.53 18.05
CA ARG A 14 -5.03 2.01 19.37
C ARG A 14 -4.43 0.63 19.69
N THR A 15 -4.06 -0.14 18.68
CA THR A 15 -3.70 -1.56 18.81
C THR A 15 -2.19 -1.82 18.68
N ILE A 16 -1.39 -0.83 18.32
CA ILE A 16 0.05 -1.04 18.07
C ILE A 16 0.85 -0.96 19.37
N ASP A 17 1.56 -2.06 19.67
CA ASP A 17 2.63 -2.15 20.65
C ASP A 17 3.98 -2.03 19.94
N PHE A 18 4.77 -1.00 20.27
CA PHE A 18 6.13 -0.82 19.73
C PHE A 18 7.08 -1.86 20.35
N GLN A 19 7.83 -2.58 19.53
CA GLN A 19 8.83 -3.52 20.05
C GLN A 19 10.03 -2.76 20.61
N ASN A 20 10.31 -2.96 21.90
CA ASN A 20 11.51 -2.44 22.55
C ASN A 20 12.74 -3.24 22.09
N GLY A 21 13.61 -2.61 21.31
CA GLY A 21 14.96 -3.09 21.07
C GLY A 21 15.82 -2.99 22.34
N PHE A 22 17.01 -3.62 22.32
CA PHE A 22 17.92 -3.79 23.46
C PHE A 22 18.35 -2.47 24.15
N ARG A 23 18.00 -1.29 23.60
CA ARG A 23 18.17 0.05 24.17
C ARG A 23 17.07 1.06 23.81
N GLY A 24 15.81 0.63 23.65
CA GLY A 24 14.66 1.53 23.42
C GLY A 24 13.85 1.19 22.17
N TYR A 25 12.91 2.07 21.80
CA TYR A 25 12.09 1.91 20.59
C TYR A 25 12.96 1.87 19.32
N ASN A 26 12.57 1.04 18.35
CA ASN A 26 13.20 1.07 17.03
C ASN A 26 12.80 2.36 16.31
N ILE A 27 13.75 3.28 16.17
CA ILE A 27 13.52 4.61 15.59
C ILE A 27 13.00 4.49 14.15
N GLU A 28 13.46 3.51 13.37
CA GLU A 28 13.04 3.31 11.98
C GLU A 28 11.58 2.84 11.87
N GLU A 29 11.12 2.01 12.81
CA GLU A 29 9.73 1.55 12.88
C GLU A 29 8.79 2.68 13.32
N VAL A 30 9.24 3.47 14.29
CA VAL A 30 8.52 4.66 14.74
C VAL A 30 8.44 5.70 13.62
N ASP A 31 9.51 5.94 12.89
CA ASP A 31 9.55 6.89 11.77
C ASP A 31 8.60 6.47 10.64
N SER A 32 8.68 5.20 10.21
CA SER A 32 7.76 4.65 9.20
C SER A 32 6.29 4.71 9.63
N PHE A 33 6.02 4.58 10.93
CA PHE A 33 4.67 4.73 11.47
C PHE A 33 4.21 6.19 11.47
N LEU A 34 5.07 7.12 11.89
CA LEU A 34 4.76 8.55 11.89
C LEU A 34 4.53 9.07 10.47
N ASP A 35 5.28 8.57 9.48
CA ASP A 35 5.05 8.89 8.07
C ASP A 35 3.67 8.43 7.60
N LYS A 36 3.31 7.16 7.87
CA LYS A 36 1.97 6.64 7.52
C LYS A 36 0.85 7.39 8.24
N ALA A 37 1.04 7.72 9.51
CA ALA A 37 0.07 8.48 10.29
C ALA A 37 -0.07 9.92 9.74
N ALA A 38 1.00 10.55 9.28
CA ALA A 38 0.98 11.86 8.66
C ALA A 38 0.27 11.85 7.30
N GLU A 39 0.59 10.88 6.44
CA GLU A 39 -0.09 10.69 5.13
C GLU A 39 -1.60 10.48 5.31
N GLU A 40 -1.99 9.66 6.29
CA GLU A 40 -3.40 9.39 6.57
C GLU A 40 -4.13 10.61 7.17
N LEU A 41 -3.45 11.39 8.02
CA LEU A 41 -4.02 12.63 8.57
C LEU A 41 -4.24 13.68 7.47
N ASP A 42 -3.29 13.81 6.54
CA ASP A 42 -3.42 14.69 5.38
C ASP A 42 -4.55 14.22 4.45
N ALA A 43 -4.66 12.91 4.20
CA ALA A 43 -5.78 12.35 3.44
C ALA A 43 -7.14 12.65 4.10
N LEU A 44 -7.24 12.53 5.42
CA LEU A 44 -8.46 12.86 6.17
C LEU A 44 -8.77 14.36 6.09
N ARG A 45 -7.75 15.21 6.20
CA ARG A 45 -7.89 16.67 6.09
C ARG A 45 -8.38 17.08 4.71
N ASP A 46 -7.89 16.44 3.66
CA ASP A 46 -8.31 16.71 2.29
C ASP A 46 -9.73 16.20 2.03
N GLN A 47 -10.12 15.05 2.56
CA GLN A 47 -11.51 14.59 2.51
C GLN A 47 -12.46 15.54 3.25
N TYR A 48 -12.05 16.05 4.42
CA TYR A 48 -12.84 17.06 5.15
C TYR A 48 -12.98 18.35 4.35
N ARG A 49 -11.91 18.84 3.71
CA ARG A 49 -11.97 19.99 2.79
C ARG A 49 -12.89 19.71 1.60
N GLN A 50 -12.84 18.52 1.01
CA GLN A 50 -13.72 18.13 -0.09
C GLN A 50 -15.19 18.15 0.35
N MET A 51 -15.53 17.58 1.51
CA MET A 51 -16.89 17.64 2.06
C MET A 51 -17.34 19.08 2.35
N GLN A 52 -16.48 19.91 2.94
CA GLN A 52 -16.79 21.32 3.17
C GLN A 52 -17.04 22.07 1.85
N ASN A 53 -16.25 21.80 0.81
CA ASN A 53 -16.45 22.37 -0.52
C ASN A 53 -17.77 21.89 -1.13
N GLN A 54 -18.11 20.62 -1.00
CA GLN A 54 -19.40 20.08 -1.46
C GLN A 54 -20.58 20.74 -0.74
N LEU A 55 -20.50 20.89 0.59
CA LEU A 55 -21.51 21.58 1.38
C LEU A 55 -21.64 23.05 0.97
N ARG A 56 -20.52 23.74 0.72
CA ARG A 56 -20.53 25.11 0.24
C ARG A 56 -21.17 25.22 -1.16
N LEU A 57 -20.83 24.34 -2.09
CA LEU A 57 -21.44 24.30 -3.42
C LEU A 57 -22.94 23.99 -3.34
N ALA A 58 -23.35 23.06 -2.48
CA ALA A 58 -24.75 22.76 -2.24
C ALA A 58 -25.49 23.95 -1.63
N ALA A 59 -24.89 24.63 -0.65
CA ALA A 59 -25.44 25.84 -0.04
C ALA A 59 -25.55 26.99 -1.05
N ASP A 60 -24.54 27.20 -1.90
CA ASP A 60 -24.58 28.18 -2.98
C ASP A 60 -25.68 27.84 -4.00
N ARG A 61 -25.89 26.55 -4.31
CA ARG A 61 -26.98 26.09 -5.19
C ARG A 61 -28.35 26.33 -4.58
N ILE A 62 -28.53 26.03 -3.29
CA ILE A 62 -29.76 26.32 -2.55
C ILE A 62 -30.01 27.83 -2.55
N LYS A 63 -28.99 28.63 -2.23
CA LYS A 63 -29.08 30.08 -2.27
C LYS A 63 -29.42 30.59 -3.66
N GLN A 64 -28.90 30.03 -4.75
CA GLN A 64 -29.30 30.41 -6.11
C GLN A 64 -30.77 30.06 -6.41
N LEU A 65 -31.27 28.92 -5.92
CA LEU A 65 -32.68 28.54 -6.08
C LEU A 65 -33.61 29.42 -5.23
N GLU A 66 -33.15 29.87 -4.07
CA GLU A 66 -33.89 30.79 -3.18
C GLU A 66 -33.80 32.26 -3.63
N SER A 67 -32.63 32.68 -4.10
CA SER A 67 -32.34 34.03 -4.63
C SER A 67 -32.74 34.19 -6.09
N THR A 68 -33.20 33.11 -6.74
CA THR A 68 -34.03 33.20 -7.94
C THR A 68 -35.47 33.27 -7.43
N PRO A 69 -35.98 34.46 -7.05
CA PRO A 69 -37.42 34.62 -6.96
C PRO A 69 -37.92 34.30 -8.36
N ARG A 70 -38.80 33.32 -8.41
CA ARG A 70 -39.61 32.91 -9.54
C ARG A 70 -39.87 34.06 -10.53
N ALA A 71 -39.02 34.20 -11.53
CA ALA A 71 -39.24 34.98 -12.73
C ALA A 71 -38.13 34.70 -13.76
N GLU A 72 -38.33 34.24 -15.00
CA GLU A 72 -39.41 33.58 -15.72
C GLU A 72 -38.73 32.85 -16.89
N GLY A 73 -39.28 31.73 -17.38
CA GLY A 73 -38.69 31.05 -18.55
C GLY A 73 -39.28 29.73 -19.02
N THR A 74 -40.42 29.28 -18.53
CA THR A 74 -41.42 28.60 -19.37
C THR A 74 -42.78 28.98 -18.84
N ALA A 75 -43.60 29.44 -19.78
CA ALA A 75 -44.83 30.16 -19.59
C ALA A 75 -45.89 29.40 -18.78
N ALA A 76 -46.80 30.23 -18.24
CA ALA A 76 -48.15 29.94 -17.74
C ALA A 76 -48.28 29.79 -16.21
N PRO A 77 -49.31 30.43 -15.61
CA PRO A 77 -49.13 31.41 -14.55
C PRO A 77 -49.56 30.92 -13.18
N VAL A 78 -49.12 31.64 -12.15
CA VAL A 78 -49.62 31.54 -10.76
C VAL A 78 -50.86 32.41 -10.58
N VAL A 79 -51.92 31.82 -10.04
CA VAL A 79 -52.94 32.47 -9.18
C VAL A 79 -53.60 31.33 -8.41
N GLN A 80 -53.12 31.00 -7.22
CA GLN A 80 -53.50 31.64 -5.96
C GLN A 80 -55.02 31.74 -5.81
N ALA A 81 -55.55 30.86 -4.95
CA ALA A 81 -56.88 30.90 -4.40
C ALA A 81 -57.09 32.22 -3.65
N LEU A 82 -57.57 33.23 -4.35
CA LEU A 82 -58.44 34.24 -3.77
C LEU A 82 -59.87 33.73 -3.98
N VAL A 83 -60.68 33.86 -2.94
CA VAL A 83 -62.13 33.76 -3.04
C VAL A 83 -62.61 35.08 -3.62
N PRO A 84 -63.19 35.09 -4.84
CA PRO A 84 -64.19 36.07 -5.18
C PRO A 84 -65.53 35.35 -5.17
N THR A 85 -66.47 35.89 -4.41
CA THR A 85 -67.89 35.83 -4.78
C THR A 85 -68.05 36.70 -6.03
N PRO A 86 -68.57 36.18 -7.17
CA PRO A 86 -69.12 37.03 -8.20
C PRO A 86 -70.60 36.70 -8.38
N GLU A 87 -71.40 37.69 -8.01
CA GLU A 87 -72.77 37.89 -8.43
C GLU A 87 -72.87 37.74 -9.96
N ILE A 88 -73.77 36.87 -10.40
CA ILE A 88 -74.02 36.55 -11.81
C ILE A 88 -75.03 37.54 -12.36
N ALA A 89 -74.64 38.30 -13.38
CA ALA A 89 -75.56 38.91 -14.34
C ALA A 89 -75.18 38.46 -15.77
N PRO A 90 -76.15 38.28 -16.67
CA PRO A 90 -76.07 37.31 -17.76
C PRO A 90 -75.49 37.88 -19.07
N THR A 91 -75.52 37.05 -20.13
CA THR A 91 -75.22 37.30 -21.57
C THR A 91 -73.76 37.02 -21.94
N THR A 92 -73.37 35.88 -22.55
CA THR A 92 -73.80 35.32 -23.85
C THR A 92 -73.35 33.85 -23.95
N ALA A 93 -74.23 32.95 -24.42
CA ALA A 93 -74.04 31.49 -24.39
C ALA A 93 -73.29 30.87 -25.60
N ALA A 94 -72.71 31.69 -26.49
CA ALA A 94 -72.07 31.21 -27.72
C ALA A 94 -70.52 31.15 -27.64
N ALA A 95 -69.88 31.88 -26.73
CA ALA A 95 -68.41 31.90 -26.59
C ALA A 95 -67.86 30.77 -25.70
N THR A 96 -68.67 30.21 -24.80
CA THR A 96 -68.27 29.18 -23.83
C THR A 96 -68.14 27.78 -24.43
N ALA A 97 -68.90 27.46 -25.50
CA ALA A 97 -68.82 26.16 -26.17
C ALA A 97 -67.54 26.03 -27.00
N ALA A 98 -67.13 27.08 -27.72
CA ALA A 98 -65.89 27.12 -28.48
C ALA A 98 -64.64 27.05 -27.58
N ALA A 99 -64.64 27.80 -26.46
CA ALA A 99 -63.58 27.73 -25.46
C ALA A 99 -63.45 26.34 -24.81
N SER A 100 -64.56 25.62 -24.62
CA SER A 100 -64.55 24.25 -24.04
C SER A 100 -63.93 23.22 -24.99
N GLN A 101 -64.17 23.34 -26.30
CA GLN A 101 -63.55 22.48 -27.32
C GLN A 101 -62.05 22.75 -27.46
N GLU A 102 -61.62 24.00 -27.41
CA GLU A 102 -60.21 24.38 -27.46
C GLU A 102 -59.45 23.88 -26.21
N VAL A 103 -60.03 24.03 -25.01
CA VAL A 103 -59.46 23.49 -23.77
C VAL A 103 -59.35 21.96 -23.82
N THR A 104 -60.34 21.25 -24.38
CA THR A 104 -60.29 19.79 -24.53
C THR A 104 -59.18 19.36 -25.50
N SER A 105 -59.02 20.08 -26.62
CA SER A 105 -57.94 19.86 -27.59
C SER A 105 -56.56 20.08 -26.96
N ILE A 106 -56.41 21.12 -26.14
CA ILE A 106 -55.17 21.40 -25.40
C ILE A 106 -54.87 20.29 -24.38
N ILE A 107 -55.87 19.79 -23.65
CA ILE A 107 -55.69 18.69 -22.70
C ILE A 107 -55.26 17.41 -23.44
N ALA A 108 -55.85 17.11 -24.59
CA ALA A 108 -55.45 15.95 -25.39
C ALA A 108 -54.01 16.06 -25.90
N MET A 109 -53.60 17.24 -26.38
CA MET A 109 -52.21 17.49 -26.78
C MET A 109 -51.24 17.41 -25.59
N ALA A 110 -51.63 17.91 -24.41
CA ALA A 110 -50.82 17.81 -23.20
C ALA A 110 -50.68 16.34 -22.73
N GLN A 111 -51.73 15.54 -22.82
CA GLN A 111 -51.68 14.12 -22.49
C GLN A 111 -50.75 13.34 -23.43
N GLU A 112 -50.80 13.62 -24.73
CA GLU A 112 -49.89 13.02 -25.71
C GLU A 112 -48.44 13.48 -25.52
N PHE A 113 -48.21 14.75 -25.19
CA PHE A 113 -46.88 15.23 -24.85
C PHE A 113 -46.32 14.52 -23.61
N VAL A 114 -47.12 14.35 -22.57
CA VAL A 114 -46.71 13.64 -21.35
C VAL A 114 -46.45 12.16 -21.62
N SER A 115 -47.29 11.49 -22.44
CA SER A 115 -47.09 10.08 -22.80
C SER A 115 -45.80 9.89 -23.60
N SER A 116 -45.53 10.78 -24.56
CA SER A 116 -44.31 10.83 -25.36
C SER A 116 -43.08 11.09 -24.50
N ALA A 117 -43.12 12.12 -23.64
CA ALA A 117 -42.04 12.44 -22.72
C ALA A 117 -41.75 11.29 -21.74
N LYS A 118 -42.79 10.61 -21.23
CA LYS A 118 -42.63 9.43 -20.37
C LYS A 118 -41.96 8.29 -21.13
N ARG A 119 -42.38 8.02 -22.36
CA ARG A 119 -41.78 6.97 -23.20
C ARG A 119 -40.30 7.26 -23.46
N GLU A 120 -39.98 8.46 -23.92
CA GLU A 120 -38.60 8.88 -24.19
C GLU A 120 -37.74 8.81 -22.92
N ALA A 121 -38.28 9.23 -21.77
CA ALA A 121 -37.58 9.11 -20.48
C ALA A 121 -37.30 7.65 -20.10
N THR A 122 -38.27 6.75 -20.28
CA THR A 122 -38.08 5.32 -19.99
C THR A 122 -37.09 4.66 -20.94
N GLU A 123 -37.12 5.01 -22.23
CA GLU A 123 -36.18 4.51 -23.23
C GLU A 123 -34.76 4.97 -22.89
N LYS A 124 -34.56 6.27 -22.61
CA LYS A 124 -33.27 6.82 -22.17
C LYS A 124 -32.77 6.20 -20.87
N ALA A 125 -33.64 6.02 -19.88
CA ALA A 125 -33.28 5.39 -18.62
C ALA A 125 -32.86 3.92 -18.81
N SER A 126 -33.58 3.17 -19.64
CA SER A 126 -33.23 1.78 -19.96
C SER A 126 -31.91 1.67 -20.73
N ALA A 127 -31.66 2.59 -21.68
CA ALA A 127 -30.42 2.63 -22.44
C ALA A 127 -29.22 2.95 -21.54
N LEU A 128 -29.34 3.96 -20.67
CA LEU A 128 -28.29 4.29 -19.71
C LEU A 128 -28.03 3.15 -18.73
N THR A 129 -29.08 2.48 -18.27
CA THR A 129 -28.94 1.33 -17.36
C THR A 129 -28.23 0.16 -18.06
N SER A 130 -28.59 -0.15 -19.31
CA SER A 130 -27.92 -1.18 -20.10
C SER A 130 -26.45 -0.85 -20.33
N GLN A 131 -26.15 0.39 -20.72
CA GLN A 131 -24.79 0.86 -20.92
C GLN A 131 -23.96 0.77 -19.63
N ALA A 132 -24.52 1.21 -18.50
CA ALA A 132 -23.86 1.11 -17.20
C ALA A 132 -23.61 -0.36 -16.79
N GLN A 133 -24.57 -1.25 -17.05
CA GLN A 133 -24.42 -2.68 -16.78
C GLN A 133 -23.35 -3.33 -17.67
N GLU A 134 -23.29 -2.98 -18.95
CA GLU A 134 -22.24 -3.45 -19.87
C GLU A 134 -20.86 -2.94 -19.44
N GLN A 135 -20.75 -1.67 -19.06
CA GLN A 135 -19.50 -1.11 -18.55
C GLN A 135 -19.08 -1.78 -17.24
N ALA A 136 -20.00 -2.00 -16.30
CA ALA A 136 -19.72 -2.70 -15.06
C ALA A 136 -19.23 -4.14 -15.32
N ARG A 137 -19.84 -4.86 -16.26
CA ARG A 137 -19.37 -6.20 -16.68
C ARG A 137 -17.97 -6.16 -17.26
N ARG A 138 -17.68 -5.21 -18.17
CA ARG A 138 -16.34 -5.04 -18.75
C ARG A 138 -15.28 -4.78 -17.68
N ILE A 139 -15.55 -3.87 -16.74
CA ILE A 139 -14.64 -3.56 -15.64
C ILE A 139 -14.41 -4.79 -14.76
N LEU A 140 -15.46 -5.56 -14.47
CA LEU A 140 -15.35 -6.76 -13.66
C LEU A 140 -14.53 -7.85 -14.36
N ASP A 141 -14.77 -8.08 -15.65
CA ASP A 141 -14.02 -9.06 -16.43
C ASP A 141 -12.55 -8.66 -16.57
N GLU A 142 -12.25 -7.38 -16.80
CA GLU A 142 -10.90 -6.83 -16.83
C GLU A 142 -10.20 -6.97 -15.47
N ALA A 143 -10.85 -6.56 -14.39
CA ALA A 143 -10.31 -6.69 -13.04
C ALA A 143 -10.04 -8.17 -12.68
N LYS A 144 -10.93 -9.08 -13.09
CA LYS A 144 -10.75 -10.52 -12.89
C LYS A 144 -9.57 -11.05 -13.70
N SER A 145 -9.42 -10.64 -14.96
CA SER A 145 -8.27 -11.02 -15.79
C SER A 145 -6.96 -10.54 -15.15
N ASN A 146 -6.89 -9.27 -14.77
CA ASN A 146 -5.71 -8.68 -14.15
C ASN A 146 -5.34 -9.40 -12.84
N ALA A 147 -6.35 -9.75 -12.02
CA ALA A 147 -6.12 -10.51 -10.79
C ALA A 147 -5.55 -11.91 -11.07
N LEU A 148 -6.04 -12.62 -12.10
CA LEU A 148 -5.51 -13.93 -12.49
C LEU A 148 -4.07 -13.83 -13.02
N ASP A 149 -3.77 -12.79 -13.78
CA ASP A 149 -2.43 -12.52 -14.30
C ASP A 149 -1.45 -12.20 -13.15
N GLU A 150 -1.87 -11.40 -12.17
CA GLU A 150 -1.07 -11.09 -10.99
C GLU A 150 -0.81 -12.32 -10.12
N VAL A 151 -1.83 -13.16 -9.90
CA VAL A 151 -1.66 -14.44 -9.20
C VAL A 151 -0.66 -15.33 -9.93
N THR A 152 -0.78 -15.45 -11.26
CA THR A 152 0.14 -16.24 -12.08
C THR A 152 1.58 -15.69 -11.98
N GLN A 153 1.74 -14.35 -11.99
CA GLN A 153 3.04 -13.71 -11.81
C GLN A 153 3.63 -13.98 -10.42
N LEU A 154 2.82 -13.87 -9.36
CA LEU A 154 3.26 -14.13 -7.99
C LEU A 154 3.63 -15.59 -7.78
N GLU A 155 2.87 -16.52 -8.35
CA GLU A 155 3.19 -17.96 -8.33
C GLU A 155 4.50 -18.25 -9.07
N GLY A 156 4.73 -17.61 -10.23
CA GLY A 156 5.99 -17.70 -10.96
C GLY A 156 7.18 -17.17 -10.14
N ARG A 157 7.02 -16.02 -9.48
CA ARG A 157 8.06 -15.46 -8.58
C ARG A 157 8.32 -16.38 -7.39
N LYS A 158 7.27 -16.94 -6.78
CA LYS A 158 7.38 -17.89 -5.66
C LYS A 158 8.12 -19.16 -6.09
N ALA A 159 7.82 -19.71 -7.26
CA ALA A 159 8.49 -20.89 -7.78
C ALA A 159 9.98 -20.62 -8.01
N ARG A 160 10.32 -19.47 -8.62
CA ARG A 160 11.71 -19.04 -8.81
C ARG A 160 12.44 -18.87 -7.48
N LEU A 161 11.82 -18.21 -6.50
CA LEU A 161 12.43 -18.03 -5.19
C LEU A 161 12.65 -19.39 -4.49
N ALA A 162 11.72 -20.34 -4.62
CA ALA A 162 11.87 -21.68 -4.08
C ALA A 162 13.03 -22.45 -4.74
N GLU A 163 13.24 -22.28 -6.05
CA GLU A 163 14.37 -22.84 -6.78
C GLU A 163 15.70 -22.20 -6.34
N GLU A 164 15.74 -20.87 -6.18
CA GLU A 164 16.91 -20.14 -5.69
C GLU A 164 17.29 -20.59 -4.26
N VAL A 165 16.31 -20.73 -3.36
CA VAL A 165 16.51 -21.25 -2.00
C VAL A 165 17.07 -22.67 -2.04
N THR A 166 16.52 -23.54 -2.88
CA THR A 166 16.99 -24.93 -3.01
C THR A 166 18.42 -24.98 -3.55
N THR A 167 18.74 -24.11 -4.52
CA THR A 167 20.08 -23.97 -5.09
C THR A 167 21.07 -23.48 -4.04
N LEU A 168 20.72 -22.46 -3.27
CA LEU A 168 21.56 -21.92 -2.20
C LEU A 168 21.78 -22.95 -1.08
N ALA A 169 20.74 -23.70 -0.69
CA ALA A 169 20.85 -24.76 0.30
C ALA A 169 21.82 -25.87 -0.16
N ARG A 170 21.74 -26.26 -1.45
CA ARG A 170 22.69 -27.22 -2.04
C ARG A 170 24.11 -26.69 -2.09
N PHE A 171 24.27 -25.42 -2.44
CA PHE A 171 25.57 -24.73 -2.48
C PHE A 171 26.23 -24.71 -1.09
N ILE A 172 25.49 -24.30 -0.05
CA ILE A 172 25.98 -24.30 1.33
C ILE A 172 26.35 -25.73 1.79
N ALA A 173 25.53 -26.73 1.45
CA ALA A 173 25.82 -28.11 1.79
C ALA A 173 27.11 -28.61 1.11
N ALA A 174 27.32 -28.26 -0.16
CA ALA A 174 28.53 -28.58 -0.92
C ALA A 174 29.78 -27.91 -0.34
N GLU A 175 29.72 -26.60 -0.05
CA GLU A 175 30.82 -25.86 0.56
C GLU A 175 31.16 -26.38 1.95
N ARG A 176 30.15 -26.71 2.78
CA ARG A 176 30.37 -27.36 4.08
C ARG A 176 31.09 -28.70 3.91
N ASN A 177 30.72 -29.50 2.91
CA ASN A 177 31.35 -30.79 2.68
C ASN A 177 32.78 -30.64 2.18
N ARG A 178 33.05 -29.65 1.32
CA ARG A 178 34.38 -29.28 0.84
C ARG A 178 35.30 -28.88 1.99
N LEU A 179 34.83 -28.00 2.88
CA LEU A 179 35.58 -27.57 4.07
C LEU A 179 35.86 -28.75 5.01
N LYS A 180 34.89 -29.65 5.21
CA LYS A 180 35.08 -30.87 6.00
C LYS A 180 36.12 -31.81 5.38
N SER A 181 36.08 -32.01 4.06
CA SER A 181 37.09 -32.83 3.35
C SER A 181 38.47 -32.23 3.51
N SER A 182 38.62 -30.93 3.25
CA SER A 182 39.91 -30.24 3.36
C SER A 182 40.48 -30.28 4.78
N LEU A 183 39.66 -30.10 5.81
CA LEU A 183 40.09 -30.23 7.20
C LEU A 183 40.46 -31.68 7.55
N GLY A 184 39.71 -32.66 7.04
CA GLY A 184 40.00 -34.08 7.21
C GLY A 184 41.32 -34.50 6.56
N GLU A 185 41.57 -34.05 5.33
CA GLU A 185 42.83 -34.25 4.61
C GLU A 185 44.01 -33.62 5.36
N MET A 186 43.84 -32.40 5.88
CA MET A 186 44.87 -31.74 6.69
C MET A 186 45.14 -32.49 8.00
N SER A 187 44.11 -32.96 8.71
CA SER A 187 44.27 -33.78 9.91
C SER A 187 45.02 -35.07 9.60
N GLN A 188 44.62 -35.78 8.55
CA GLN A 188 45.26 -37.04 8.15
C GLN A 188 46.71 -36.83 7.73
N TRP A 189 47.03 -35.72 7.07
CA TRP A 189 48.40 -35.36 6.74
C TRP A 189 49.24 -35.11 8.00
N ILE A 190 48.70 -34.39 9.00
CA ILE A 190 49.37 -34.18 10.29
C ILE A 190 49.61 -35.53 10.99
N ASP A 191 48.59 -36.37 11.10
CA ASP A 191 48.69 -37.68 11.75
C ASP A 191 49.73 -38.58 11.07
N ASN A 192 49.75 -38.61 9.74
CA ASN A 192 50.74 -39.37 8.98
C ASN A 192 52.16 -38.79 9.12
N SER A 193 52.29 -37.45 9.13
CA SER A 193 53.59 -36.79 9.34
C SER A 193 54.16 -37.09 10.73
N LEU A 194 53.31 -37.15 11.76
CA LEU A 194 53.69 -37.52 13.11
C LEU A 194 54.05 -39.01 13.19
N ALA A 195 53.25 -39.88 12.59
CA ALA A 195 53.53 -41.31 12.53
C ALA A 195 54.86 -41.62 11.82
N VAL A 196 55.16 -40.98 10.69
CA VAL A 196 56.46 -41.08 10.01
C VAL A 196 57.60 -40.63 10.92
N ARG A 197 57.37 -39.60 11.75
CA ARG A 197 58.36 -39.10 12.71
C ARG A 197 58.57 -40.05 13.89
N GLU A 198 57.53 -40.70 14.38
CA GLU A 198 57.62 -41.75 15.42
C GLU A 198 58.30 -43.02 14.89
N THR A 199 58.02 -43.41 13.66
CA THR A 199 58.63 -44.58 13.01
C THR A 199 60.09 -44.32 12.59
N SER A 200 60.46 -43.05 12.40
CA SER A 200 61.84 -42.61 12.12
C SER A 200 62.63 -42.29 13.39
N ALA A 201 62.14 -42.61 14.59
CA ALA A 201 62.94 -42.53 15.81
C ALA A 201 64.04 -43.60 15.77
N PRO A 202 65.34 -43.24 15.67
CA PRO A 202 66.40 -44.23 15.77
C PRO A 202 66.49 -44.69 17.23
N ALA A 203 66.65 -45.99 17.45
CA ALA A 203 67.05 -46.53 18.74
C ALA A 203 68.34 -45.85 19.20
N ALA A 204 68.26 -45.01 20.23
CA ALA A 204 69.45 -44.43 20.84
C ALA A 204 70.19 -45.50 21.68
N PRO A 205 71.53 -45.61 21.58
CA PRO A 205 72.32 -46.44 22.48
C PRO A 205 72.39 -45.82 23.90
N ALA A 206 72.52 -46.70 24.90
CA ALA A 206 72.49 -46.38 26.31
C ALA A 206 73.70 -45.55 26.82
N HIS A 207 73.37 -44.51 27.60
CA HIS A 207 74.06 -43.82 28.70
C HIS A 207 75.60 -43.86 28.89
N VAL A 208 76.17 -42.68 29.21
CA VAL A 208 77.18 -42.51 30.27
C VAL A 208 76.82 -41.28 31.14
N ALA A 209 76.95 -41.46 32.46
CA ALA A 209 76.61 -40.57 33.57
C ALA A 209 77.64 -39.43 33.83
N PRO A 210 77.35 -38.43 34.70
CA PRO A 210 78.03 -37.11 34.75
C PRO A 210 78.97 -36.88 35.97
N ALA A 211 79.89 -35.89 35.87
CA ALA A 211 80.44 -34.97 36.92
C ALA A 211 81.81 -34.34 36.49
N PRO A 212 82.33 -33.22 37.08
CA PRO A 212 81.72 -32.06 37.77
C PRO A 212 82.25 -30.64 37.35
N ALA A 213 81.45 -29.61 37.69
CA ALA A 213 81.73 -28.20 38.12
C ALA A 213 82.81 -27.27 37.49
N ALA A 214 82.42 -26.02 37.13
CA ALA A 214 82.79 -24.69 37.73
C ALA A 214 82.20 -23.50 36.88
N PRO A 215 82.23 -22.19 37.27
CA PRO A 215 81.03 -21.38 37.60
C PRO A 215 80.83 -20.03 36.83
N ALA A 216 79.76 -19.30 37.23
CA ALA A 216 79.45 -17.85 37.04
C ALA A 216 78.72 -17.43 35.73
N ALA A 217 77.40 -17.14 35.74
CA ALA A 217 76.66 -15.92 36.17
C ALA A 217 76.48 -14.87 35.05
N PRO A 218 75.47 -13.95 35.07
CA PRO A 218 74.06 -14.03 35.47
C PRO A 218 73.08 -13.58 34.33
N ALA A 219 71.78 -13.78 34.56
CA ALA A 219 70.66 -13.43 33.67
C ALA A 219 70.47 -11.91 33.42
N PRO A 220 69.60 -11.53 32.47
CA PRO A 220 68.33 -10.96 32.94
C PRO A 220 67.07 -11.41 32.19
N ALA A 221 66.05 -11.64 33.03
CA ALA A 221 64.62 -11.29 32.93
C ALA A 221 63.71 -11.82 31.79
N PRO A 222 62.46 -12.20 32.14
CA PRO A 222 61.47 -12.77 31.23
C PRO A 222 60.66 -11.68 30.53
N THR A 223 60.33 -11.88 29.25
CA THR A 223 59.24 -11.17 28.59
C THR A 223 58.19 -12.16 28.11
N THR A 224 56.96 -11.76 28.40
CA THR A 224 55.67 -12.44 28.28
C THR A 224 55.27 -12.83 26.85
N PRO A 225 54.35 -13.78 26.67
CA PRO A 225 53.73 -14.07 25.39
C PRO A 225 52.84 -12.88 24.97
N SER A 226 52.96 -12.47 23.71
CA SER A 226 52.23 -11.32 23.14
C SER A 226 51.20 -11.81 22.12
N GLU A 227 49.93 -11.87 22.54
CA GLU A 227 48.71 -11.67 21.76
C GLU A 227 47.63 -11.19 22.76
N PRO A 228 46.59 -10.39 22.41
CA PRO A 228 45.87 -10.43 21.13
C PRO A 228 45.42 -9.07 20.52
N ALA A 229 45.01 -9.16 19.25
CA ALA A 229 43.96 -8.42 18.53
C ALA A 229 43.59 -6.98 18.94
N ARG A 230 43.57 -6.02 17.98
CA ARG A 230 42.42 -5.12 17.68
C ARG A 230 42.45 -4.57 16.24
N ILE A 231 41.43 -4.95 15.47
CA ILE A 231 40.51 -4.09 14.69
C ILE A 231 41.17 -3.01 13.81
N THR A 232 41.19 -3.26 12.51
CA THR A 232 41.27 -2.24 11.46
C THR A 232 40.05 -1.32 11.54
N THR A 233 40.26 -0.11 12.06
CA THR A 233 39.45 1.07 11.77
C THR A 233 39.86 1.59 10.40
N ILE A 234 38.97 1.49 9.40
CA ILE A 234 38.99 2.36 8.21
C ILE A 234 37.57 2.90 8.06
N GLY A 235 37.39 4.11 8.59
CA GLY A 235 36.40 5.05 8.10
C GLY A 235 37.17 6.16 7.40
N GLU A 236 37.03 6.26 6.08
CA GLU A 236 37.17 7.48 5.31
C GLU A 236 36.44 7.24 3.96
N VAL A 237 35.16 7.59 3.89
CA VAL A 237 34.64 8.87 3.37
C VAL A 237 34.94 9.03 1.87
N THR A 238 33.92 8.66 1.08
CA THR A 238 33.40 9.37 -0.09
C THR A 238 34.33 10.30 -0.87
N GLN A 239 34.60 9.93 -2.13
CA GLN A 239 34.85 10.90 -3.18
C GLN A 239 34.21 10.43 -4.50
N PHE A 240 32.89 10.60 -4.61
CA PHE A 240 32.21 10.70 -5.90
C PHE A 240 32.21 12.18 -6.29
N LYS A 241 33.05 12.55 -7.25
CA LYS A 241 33.05 13.89 -7.84
C LYS A 241 32.22 13.83 -9.12
N LEU A 242 31.00 14.36 -9.03
CA LEU A 242 30.26 14.88 -10.18
C LEU A 242 30.93 16.21 -10.58
N ASP A 243 31.37 16.32 -11.82
CA ASP A 243 31.49 17.62 -12.49
C ASP A 243 30.45 17.65 -13.60
N ASN A 244 29.59 18.66 -13.52
CA ASN A 244 28.53 19.01 -14.46
C ASN A 244 28.87 20.40 -15.00
N ASP A 245 29.14 20.50 -16.30
CA ASP A 245 28.70 21.57 -17.20
C ASP A 245 28.82 21.08 -18.66
#